data_AF-A0A0E0DLH2-F1
#
_entry.id   AF-A0A0E0DLH2-F1
#
_cell.length_a   1.000
_cell.length_b   1.000
_cell.length_c   1.000
_cell.angle_alpha   90.00
_cell.angle_beta   90.00
_cell.angle_gamma   90.00
#
_symmetry.space_group_name_H-M   'P 1'
#
loop_
_entity.id
_entity.type
_entity.pdbx_description
1 polymer ?
#
loop_
_entity_poly.entity_id
_entity_poly.type
_entity_poly.pdbx_seq_one_letter_code
_entity_poly.pdbx_strand_id
1 'polypeptide(L)'
;MAVASRLAVARVAPDGGAAGRRRRRRGRPVVAVPTAGRGRGGAVAASPPTEEAVQTTEPLTMEDLVAYLVSGCKPKENWRISLEPGGQFELSGAPLETLHQTCAEVNSHLYQVKAVGEEMRIGFLGIGFQPKWALSDIPIMPKGRYEIMRNYMPKVGSLGLDMMFRTCTVQIATAIFANSPFKEGKPNGYLSLRSHIWTDTDNNRSGMLPFVFDDSFGFERYVDYALDVPMYFDFMVGKLPQAPGELPTLNDWENHLTTIFPEVRLKRYLEMRGADGGPWRRLCALPAFWVGLLYDEESLQSISDMTSDWTNEEREMLRRKTPFRDGYVRDLAEEILQLSKNGLERRGYKEVGFLREVDAVISSGVTPAERLLNLYETKWQRRVDPVFQELLY
;
A
#
# COMPACT_ATOMS: atom_id res chain seq x y z
N MET A 1 -12.91 8.84 -21.67
CA MET A 1 -12.20 8.69 -22.96
C MET A 1 -10.69 8.69 -22.76
N ALA A 2 -9.97 7.77 -23.41
CA ALA A 2 -8.59 7.89 -23.92
C ALA A 2 -7.34 7.92 -23.00
N VAL A 3 -7.39 7.54 -21.71
CA VAL A 3 -6.16 7.42 -20.88
C VAL A 3 -5.66 5.96 -20.73
N ALA A 4 -6.56 4.97 -20.75
CA ALA A 4 -6.19 3.56 -20.58
C ALA A 4 -5.43 2.94 -21.77
N SER A 5 -5.62 3.44 -23.00
CA SER A 5 -5.10 2.79 -24.21
C SER A 5 -3.67 3.17 -24.62
N ARG A 6 -2.91 3.93 -23.80
CA ARG A 6 -1.54 4.38 -24.15
C ARG A 6 -0.42 3.85 -23.25
N LEU A 7 -0.72 3.00 -22.26
CA LEU A 7 0.28 2.42 -21.35
C LEU A 7 0.79 1.03 -21.77
N ALA A 8 0.35 0.51 -22.93
CA ALA A 8 0.85 -0.74 -23.46
C ALA A 8 2.11 -0.51 -24.33
N VAL A 9 3.16 -1.30 -24.01
CA VAL A 9 4.35 -1.60 -24.83
C VAL A 9 5.56 -0.66 -24.66
N ALA A 10 6.39 -0.96 -23.65
CA ALA A 10 7.84 -0.80 -23.77
C ALA A 10 8.49 -2.17 -23.47
N ARG A 11 8.75 -2.95 -24.52
CA ARG A 11 9.51 -4.21 -24.44
C ARG A 11 11.00 -3.89 -24.28
N VAL A 12 11.62 -4.32 -23.20
CA VAL A 12 13.08 -4.35 -23.06
C VAL A 12 13.59 -5.63 -23.73
N ALA A 13 14.45 -5.48 -24.74
CA ALA A 13 15.13 -6.59 -25.40
C ALA A 13 16.26 -7.14 -24.51
N PRO A 14 16.52 -8.47 -24.48
CA PRO A 14 17.63 -9.02 -23.72
C PRO A 14 18.94 -8.92 -24.51
N ASP A 15 19.91 -8.17 -23.97
CA ASP A 15 21.27 -8.14 -24.49
C ASP A 15 21.98 -9.49 -24.26
N GLY A 16 22.51 -10.05 -25.36
CA GLY A 16 23.28 -11.28 -25.38
C GLY A 16 24.68 -11.08 -24.81
N GLY A 17 24.94 -11.68 -23.64
CA GLY A 17 26.27 -11.74 -23.03
C GLY A 17 27.12 -12.90 -23.60
N ALA A 18 28.17 -12.57 -24.34
CA ALA A 18 29.23 -13.51 -24.72
C ALA A 18 30.25 -13.68 -23.57
N ALA A 19 30.55 -14.93 -23.25
CA ALA A 19 31.45 -15.35 -22.17
C ALA A 19 32.94 -15.12 -22.51
N GLY A 20 33.68 -14.52 -21.57
CA GLY A 20 35.14 -14.38 -21.62
C GLY A 20 35.78 -14.73 -20.27
N ARG A 21 36.36 -15.93 -20.17
CA ARG A 21 37.17 -16.39 -19.01
C ARG A 21 38.45 -15.56 -18.87
N ARG A 22 38.82 -15.18 -17.64
CA ARG A 22 40.23 -15.15 -17.18
C ARG A 22 40.37 -15.12 -15.65
N ARG A 23 41.13 -16.07 -15.11
CA ARG A 23 41.62 -16.15 -13.72
C ARG A 23 42.71 -15.11 -13.48
N ARG A 24 42.78 -14.54 -12.26
CA ARG A 24 44.04 -14.39 -11.47
C ARG A 24 43.77 -13.96 -10.02
N ARG A 25 44.51 -14.59 -9.09
CA ARG A 25 44.61 -14.34 -7.64
C ARG A 25 45.41 -13.05 -7.36
N ARG A 26 45.08 -12.33 -6.27
CA ARG A 26 45.95 -12.03 -5.08
C ARG A 26 45.43 -10.83 -4.26
N GLY A 27 45.56 -10.93 -2.94
CA GLY A 27 45.88 -9.81 -2.05
C GLY A 27 44.72 -9.13 -1.30
N ARG A 28 44.48 -9.54 -0.05
CA ARG A 28 43.84 -8.69 0.97
C ARG A 28 44.85 -7.69 1.52
N PRO A 29 44.45 -6.43 1.79
CA PRO A 29 45.05 -5.67 2.87
C PRO A 29 44.07 -5.53 4.03
N VAL A 30 44.59 -5.83 5.23
CA VAL A 30 44.00 -5.54 6.53
C VAL A 30 44.22 -4.05 6.80
N VAL A 31 43.16 -3.32 7.18
CA VAL A 31 43.27 -1.93 7.65
C VAL A 31 42.92 -1.90 9.14
N ALA A 32 43.82 -1.29 9.92
CA ALA A 32 43.80 -1.20 11.36
C ALA A 32 42.70 -0.25 11.89
N VAL A 33 42.19 -0.56 13.08
CA VAL A 33 41.21 0.24 13.83
C VAL A 33 41.96 1.17 14.79
N PRO A 34 41.72 2.50 14.79
CA PRO A 34 42.13 3.36 15.90
C PRO A 34 41.00 3.49 16.93
N THR A 35 41.45 3.54 18.19
CA THR A 35 40.70 3.57 19.45
C THR A 35 39.87 4.84 19.67
N ALA A 36 38.74 4.66 20.36
CA ALA A 36 37.73 5.67 20.67
C ALA A 36 38.20 6.76 21.67
N GLY A 37 37.96 8.03 21.32
CA GLY A 37 37.94 9.17 22.24
C GLY A 37 36.49 9.59 22.53
N ARG A 38 36.15 9.76 23.81
CA ARG A 38 34.84 10.23 24.30
C ARG A 38 34.64 11.72 23.99
N GLY A 39 33.51 12.07 23.36
CA GLY A 39 33.08 13.46 23.18
C GLY A 39 31.61 13.58 22.74
N ARG A 40 30.77 14.04 23.69
CA ARG A 40 29.45 14.69 23.62
C ARG A 40 28.62 14.69 22.30
N GLY A 41 27.36 14.24 22.44
CA GLY A 41 26.15 14.80 21.80
C GLY A 41 26.15 14.89 20.28
N GLY A 42 25.71 13.82 19.61
CA GLY A 42 25.48 13.80 18.16
C GLY A 42 24.04 13.43 17.82
N ALA A 43 23.40 14.23 16.98
CA ALA A 43 22.13 13.92 16.34
C ALA A 43 22.21 12.55 15.66
N VAL A 44 21.22 11.70 15.89
CA VAL A 44 21.13 10.39 15.24
C VAL A 44 20.70 10.64 13.80
N ALA A 45 21.68 10.58 12.90
CA ALA A 45 21.47 10.67 11.47
C ALA A 45 20.49 9.59 11.01
N ALA A 46 19.46 10.01 10.27
CA ALA A 46 18.75 9.15 9.35
C ALA A 46 19.78 8.47 8.42
N SER A 47 19.46 7.26 7.95
CA SER A 47 20.28 6.44 7.05
C SER A 47 21.13 7.25 6.06
N PRO A 48 22.37 6.82 5.74
CA PRO A 48 23.21 7.56 4.82
C PRO A 48 22.48 7.77 3.48
N PRO A 49 22.61 8.94 2.85
CA PRO A 49 22.00 9.21 1.56
C PRO A 49 22.64 8.24 0.55
N THR A 50 21.84 7.30 0.06
CA THR A 50 22.19 6.57 -1.16
C THR A 50 21.77 7.45 -2.34
N GLU A 51 22.74 7.73 -3.21
CA GLU A 51 22.80 8.73 -4.28
C GLU A 51 22.99 10.17 -3.77
N GLU A 52 24.07 10.82 -4.24
CA GLU A 52 24.33 12.24 -4.03
C GLU A 52 23.07 13.01 -4.44
N ALA A 53 22.46 13.73 -3.49
CA ALA A 53 21.37 14.62 -3.79
C ALA A 53 21.89 15.68 -4.77
N VAL A 54 21.50 15.56 -6.04
CA VAL A 54 21.71 16.60 -7.03
C VAL A 54 20.96 17.82 -6.53
N GLN A 55 21.69 18.78 -5.96
CA GLN A 55 21.14 20.11 -5.66
C GLN A 55 20.87 20.78 -7.01
N THR A 56 19.62 20.68 -7.47
CA THR A 56 19.15 21.42 -8.62
C THR A 56 19.12 22.90 -8.25
N THR A 57 19.93 23.71 -8.92
CA THR A 57 19.97 25.17 -8.74
C THR A 57 18.79 25.88 -9.39
N GLU A 58 18.00 25.15 -10.19
CA GLU A 58 16.80 25.65 -10.88
C GLU A 58 15.52 25.10 -10.23
N PRO A 59 14.44 25.89 -10.15
CA PRO A 59 13.16 25.43 -9.63
C PRO A 59 12.58 24.29 -10.49
N LEU A 60 11.96 23.29 -9.85
CA LEU A 60 11.17 22.28 -10.55
C LEU A 60 9.99 22.91 -11.29
N THR A 61 9.79 22.48 -12.53
CA THR A 61 8.68 22.88 -13.40
C THR A 61 7.53 21.87 -13.35
N MET A 62 6.35 22.25 -13.85
CA MET A 62 5.22 21.31 -14.01
C MET A 62 5.62 20.12 -14.90
N GLU A 63 6.39 20.39 -15.96
CA GLU A 63 6.91 19.40 -16.88
C GLU A 63 7.81 18.38 -16.17
N ASP A 64 8.67 18.81 -15.24
CA ASP A 64 9.53 17.91 -14.45
C ASP A 64 8.71 16.95 -13.56
N LEU A 65 7.65 17.46 -12.93
CA LEU A 65 6.77 16.67 -12.06
C LEU A 65 5.94 15.67 -12.87
N VAL A 66 5.44 16.07 -14.03
CA VAL A 66 4.74 15.18 -14.97
C VAL A 66 5.71 14.13 -15.52
N ALA A 67 6.92 14.53 -15.95
CA ALA A 67 7.95 13.60 -16.44
C ALA A 67 8.35 12.58 -15.36
N TYR A 68 8.42 13.01 -14.10
CA TYR A 68 8.63 12.10 -12.97
C TYR A 68 7.55 11.01 -12.91
N LEU A 69 6.26 11.37 -13.01
CA LEU A 69 5.16 10.38 -13.00
C LEU A 69 5.23 9.42 -14.20
N VAL A 70 5.61 9.92 -15.38
CA VAL A 70 5.75 9.11 -16.60
C VAL A 70 6.91 8.12 -16.51
N SER A 71 7.96 8.41 -15.72
CA SER A 71 9.20 7.61 -15.69
C SER A 71 9.10 6.20 -15.11
N GLY A 72 7.98 5.80 -14.51
CA GLY A 72 7.74 4.41 -14.07
C GLY A 72 8.46 3.96 -12.79
N CYS A 73 8.35 2.67 -12.46
CA CYS A 73 8.79 2.10 -11.17
C CYS A 73 10.31 2.17 -10.93
N LYS A 74 10.70 2.18 -9.64
CA LYS A 74 12.11 2.05 -9.21
C LYS A 74 12.66 0.63 -9.47
N PRO A 75 13.97 0.48 -9.73
CA PRO A 75 14.60 -0.80 -10.01
C PRO A 75 14.60 -1.73 -8.77
N LYS A 76 14.62 -3.05 -9.02
CA LYS A 76 14.41 -4.10 -8.00
C LYS A 76 15.38 -4.03 -6.82
N GLU A 77 16.61 -3.60 -7.06
CA GLU A 77 17.68 -3.53 -6.06
C GLU A 77 17.39 -2.52 -4.93
N ASN A 78 16.44 -1.61 -5.16
CA ASN A 78 16.07 -0.55 -4.22
C ASN A 78 14.84 -0.86 -3.37
N TRP A 79 14.22 -2.04 -3.53
CA TRP A 79 13.03 -2.44 -2.76
C TRP A 79 13.44 -3.04 -1.41
N ARG A 80 12.68 -2.72 -0.35
CA ARG A 80 13.12 -2.90 1.04
C ARG A 80 12.01 -3.45 1.91
N ILE A 81 12.43 -4.08 3.00
CA ILE A 81 11.61 -4.28 4.20
C ILE A 81 11.61 -2.98 4.99
N SER A 82 10.44 -2.52 5.43
CA SER A 82 10.27 -1.29 6.20
C SER A 82 9.45 -1.52 7.47
N LEU A 83 9.50 -0.51 8.34
CA LEU A 83 8.66 -0.41 9.53
C LEU A 83 7.79 0.82 9.42
N GLU A 84 6.50 0.62 9.68
CA GLU A 84 5.48 1.66 9.84
C GLU A 84 5.45 2.25 11.26
N PRO A 85 4.69 3.33 11.55
CA PRO A 85 4.81 4.06 12.82
C PRO A 85 4.66 3.20 14.08
N GLY A 86 3.76 2.21 14.07
CA GLY A 86 3.50 1.27 15.17
C GLY A 86 4.35 0.01 15.14
N GLY A 87 5.37 -0.06 14.28
CA GLY A 87 6.21 -1.24 14.11
C GLY A 87 5.59 -2.33 13.24
N GLN A 88 4.54 -2.01 12.47
CA GLN A 88 4.03 -2.93 11.45
C GLN A 88 5.14 -3.23 10.44
N PHE A 89 5.32 -4.52 10.15
CA PHE A 89 6.42 -5.02 9.33
C PHE A 89 5.98 -5.11 7.87
N GLU A 90 6.60 -4.31 7.02
CA GLU A 90 6.17 -4.12 5.64
C GLU A 90 7.15 -4.76 4.66
N LEU A 91 6.61 -5.47 3.68
CA LEU A 91 7.32 -5.87 2.47
C LEU A 91 6.87 -4.97 1.32
N SER A 92 7.80 -4.19 0.77
CA SER A 92 7.65 -3.60 -0.55
C SER A 92 8.25 -4.59 -1.56
N GLY A 93 7.39 -5.35 -2.25
CA GLY A 93 7.79 -6.43 -3.16
C GLY A 93 8.24 -5.95 -4.54
N ALA A 94 9.06 -6.73 -5.23
CA ALA A 94 9.59 -6.34 -6.54
C ALA A 94 8.48 -6.20 -7.61
N PRO A 95 8.70 -5.43 -8.69
CA PRO A 95 7.88 -5.54 -9.89
C PRO A 95 8.10 -6.92 -10.52
N LEU A 96 7.03 -7.72 -10.59
CA LEU A 96 7.07 -9.10 -11.05
C LEU A 96 6.11 -9.31 -12.22
N GLU A 97 6.43 -10.25 -13.09
CA GLU A 97 5.70 -10.49 -14.35
C GLU A 97 4.45 -11.34 -14.11
N THR A 98 4.54 -12.28 -13.17
CA THR A 98 3.48 -13.26 -12.88
C THR A 98 3.12 -13.26 -11.39
N LEU A 99 1.86 -13.59 -11.12
CA LEU A 99 1.31 -13.76 -9.78
C LEU A 99 1.93 -14.98 -9.07
N HIS A 100 2.46 -15.94 -9.83
CA HIS A 100 3.28 -17.02 -9.29
C HIS A 100 4.56 -16.49 -8.64
N GLN A 101 5.24 -15.54 -9.30
CA GLN A 101 6.41 -14.87 -8.71
C GLN A 101 6.00 -14.02 -7.50
N THR A 102 4.90 -13.26 -7.59
CA THR A 102 4.40 -12.46 -6.47
C THR A 102 4.13 -13.33 -5.25
N CYS A 103 3.43 -14.46 -5.42
CA CYS A 103 3.14 -15.34 -4.31
C CYS A 103 4.40 -16.07 -3.80
N ALA A 104 5.36 -16.39 -4.67
CA ALA A 104 6.65 -16.93 -4.26
C ALA A 104 7.45 -15.92 -3.41
N GLU A 105 7.43 -14.63 -3.77
CA GLU A 105 8.09 -13.56 -3.01
C GLU A 105 7.44 -13.38 -1.63
N VAL A 106 6.10 -13.34 -1.56
CA VAL A 106 5.35 -13.31 -0.29
C VAL A 106 5.74 -14.50 0.59
N ASN A 107 5.74 -15.73 0.05
CA ASN A 107 6.09 -16.92 0.82
C ASN A 107 7.55 -16.92 1.27
N SER A 108 8.47 -16.46 0.43
CA SER A 108 9.89 -16.32 0.79
C SER A 108 10.07 -15.36 1.96
N HIS A 109 9.42 -14.20 1.90
CA HIS A 109 9.44 -13.22 2.98
C HIS A 109 8.85 -13.79 4.28
N LEU A 110 7.65 -14.39 4.22
CA LEU A 110 7.01 -14.99 5.39
C LEU A 110 7.87 -16.10 5.99
N TYR A 111 8.49 -16.95 5.16
CA TYR A 111 9.41 -17.99 5.63
C TYR A 111 10.61 -17.39 6.40
N GLN A 112 11.26 -16.37 5.85
CA GLN A 112 12.42 -15.72 6.48
C GLN A 112 12.04 -15.05 7.80
N VAL A 113 10.91 -14.32 7.80
CA VAL A 113 10.40 -13.60 8.98
C VAL A 113 9.99 -14.57 10.07
N LYS A 114 9.36 -15.71 9.72
CA LYS A 114 9.02 -16.78 10.67
C LYS A 114 10.25 -17.47 11.24
N ALA A 115 11.24 -17.79 10.40
CA ALA A 115 12.46 -18.44 10.86
C ALA A 115 13.16 -17.64 11.96
N VAL A 116 13.26 -16.31 11.80
CA VAL A 116 13.82 -15.42 12.83
C VAL A 116 12.83 -15.22 13.99
N GLY A 117 11.55 -15.04 13.69
CA GLY A 117 10.49 -14.82 14.68
C GLY A 117 10.37 -15.98 15.67
N GLU A 118 10.46 -17.22 15.21
CA GLU A 118 10.37 -18.43 16.05
C GLU A 118 11.49 -18.50 17.08
N GLU A 119 12.73 -18.19 16.71
CA GLU A 119 13.87 -18.11 17.63
C GLU A 119 13.64 -17.04 18.71
N MET A 120 12.98 -15.94 18.35
CA MET A 120 12.67 -14.82 19.23
C MET A 120 11.35 -14.97 19.98
N ARG A 121 10.57 -16.02 19.69
CA ARG A 121 9.18 -16.21 20.17
C ARG A 121 8.24 -15.05 19.80
N ILE A 122 8.40 -14.54 18.58
CA ILE A 122 7.59 -13.49 17.98
C ILE A 122 6.77 -14.09 16.83
N GLY A 123 5.46 -13.84 16.86
CA GLY A 123 4.55 -14.17 15.76
C GLY A 123 4.12 -12.93 14.99
N PHE A 124 3.77 -13.12 13.72
CA PHE A 124 3.25 -12.06 12.85
C PHE A 124 1.78 -12.31 12.53
N LEU A 125 0.96 -11.27 12.66
CA LEU A 125 -0.50 -11.33 12.56
C LEU A 125 -0.99 -10.65 11.27
N GLY A 126 -1.73 -11.38 10.44
CA GLY A 126 -2.34 -10.84 9.22
C GLY A 126 -3.76 -10.32 9.46
N ILE A 127 -3.91 -9.05 9.86
CA ILE A 127 -5.22 -8.44 10.16
C ILE A 127 -5.26 -6.95 9.78
N GLY A 128 -6.42 -6.39 9.44
CA GLY A 128 -6.55 -4.98 9.01
C GLY A 128 -6.35 -3.95 10.12
N PHE A 129 -6.66 -4.31 11.37
CA PHE A 129 -6.54 -3.46 12.55
C PHE A 129 -6.12 -4.26 13.78
N GLN A 130 -5.24 -3.71 14.62
CA GLN A 130 -4.75 -4.32 15.86
C GLN A 130 -5.93 -4.67 16.81
N PRO A 131 -6.21 -5.97 17.04
CA PRO A 131 -7.47 -6.36 17.67
C PRO A 131 -7.51 -6.21 19.20
N LYS A 132 -6.36 -6.13 19.89
CA LYS A 132 -6.28 -6.27 21.36
C LYS A 132 -5.81 -5.03 22.11
N TRP A 133 -4.77 -4.36 21.61
CA TRP A 133 -4.06 -3.34 22.38
C TRP A 133 -4.61 -1.93 22.16
N ALA A 134 -4.58 -1.11 23.21
CA ALA A 134 -4.94 0.30 23.11
C ALA A 134 -3.84 1.08 22.36
N LEU A 135 -4.16 2.28 21.89
CA LEU A 135 -3.19 3.13 21.19
C LEU A 135 -1.94 3.43 22.06
N SER A 136 -2.14 3.60 23.37
CA SER A 136 -1.06 3.85 24.35
C SER A 136 -0.09 2.68 24.50
N ASP A 137 -0.49 1.48 24.11
CA ASP A 137 0.29 0.26 24.26
C ASP A 137 1.19 -0.01 23.04
N ILE A 138 1.02 0.76 21.96
CA ILE A 138 1.74 0.54 20.70
C ILE A 138 3.12 1.21 20.76
N PRO A 139 4.21 0.48 20.48
CA PRO A 139 5.54 1.07 20.40
C PRO A 139 5.64 2.06 19.23
N ILE A 140 6.46 3.09 19.41
CA ILE A 140 6.69 4.10 18.38
C ILE A 140 8.04 3.85 17.73
N MET A 141 8.05 3.67 16.41
CA MET A 141 9.30 3.51 15.68
C MET A 141 10.11 4.81 15.69
N PRO A 142 11.43 4.77 15.96
CA PRO A 142 12.27 5.97 16.15
C PRO A 142 12.64 6.62 14.81
N LYS A 143 11.65 7.11 14.07
CA LYS A 143 11.83 7.83 12.79
C LYS A 143 11.24 9.23 12.93
N GLY A 144 12.05 10.27 12.74
CA GLY A 144 11.63 11.67 12.93
C GLY A 144 10.38 12.06 12.13
N ARG A 145 10.21 11.52 10.91
CA ARG A 145 9.00 11.74 10.10
C ARG A 145 7.69 11.36 10.81
N TYR A 146 7.72 10.35 11.69
CA TYR A 146 6.53 9.89 12.40
C TYR A 146 6.15 10.78 13.57
N GLU A 147 7.11 11.49 14.17
CA GLU A 147 6.85 12.49 15.21
C GLU A 147 6.05 13.67 14.63
N ILE A 148 6.45 14.15 13.46
CA ILE A 148 5.75 15.23 12.74
C ILE A 148 4.30 14.83 12.45
N MET A 149 4.11 13.66 11.82
CA MET A 149 2.77 13.16 11.50
C MET A 149 1.93 12.96 12.77
N ARG A 150 2.49 12.38 13.84
CA ARG A 150 1.80 12.18 15.12
C ARG A 150 1.30 13.49 15.73
N ASN A 151 2.09 14.56 15.63
CA ASN A 151 1.70 15.88 16.13
C ASN A 151 0.69 16.59 15.22
N TYR A 152 0.64 16.22 13.93
CA TYR A 152 -0.26 16.80 12.94
C TYR A 152 -1.64 16.14 12.93
N MET A 153 -1.72 14.81 12.96
CA MET A 153 -2.98 14.06 12.79
C MET A 153 -4.14 14.55 13.68
N PRO A 154 -3.95 14.85 14.99
CA PRO A 154 -5.04 15.34 15.84
C PRO A 154 -5.65 16.68 15.41
N LYS A 155 -4.97 17.44 14.53
CA LYS A 155 -5.43 18.74 14.02
C LYS A 155 -6.39 18.60 12.83
N VAL A 156 -6.45 17.43 12.19
CA VAL A 156 -7.15 17.23 10.90
C VAL A 156 -8.15 16.08 10.91
N GLY A 157 -8.12 15.23 11.94
CA GLY A 157 -9.07 14.13 12.11
C GLY A 157 -8.90 13.45 13.47
N SER A 158 -9.90 12.67 13.89
CA SER A 158 -9.83 11.99 15.20
C SER A 158 -9.21 10.59 15.12
N LEU A 159 -9.13 10.00 13.92
CA LEU A 159 -8.68 8.62 13.70
C LEU A 159 -7.30 8.51 13.05
N GLY A 160 -6.64 9.62 12.70
CA GLY A 160 -5.34 9.60 12.02
C GLY A 160 -4.21 8.94 12.82
N LEU A 161 -4.25 8.98 14.16
CA LEU A 161 -3.32 8.23 14.99
C LEU A 161 -3.59 6.71 14.94
N ASP A 162 -4.85 6.31 14.90
CA ASP A 162 -5.21 4.89 14.75
C ASP A 162 -4.78 4.35 13.40
N MET A 163 -4.88 5.16 12.34
CA MET A 163 -4.34 4.82 11.02
C MET A 163 -2.85 4.50 11.13
N MET A 164 -2.06 5.42 11.70
CA MET A 164 -0.59 5.31 11.77
C MET A 164 -0.13 4.08 12.56
N PHE A 165 -0.74 3.84 13.72
CA PHE A 165 -0.20 2.92 14.72
C PHE A 165 -0.89 1.56 14.76
N ARG A 166 -2.13 1.44 14.25
CA ARG A 166 -2.97 0.25 14.47
C ARG A 166 -3.51 -0.40 13.21
N THR A 167 -3.21 0.09 12.00
CA THR A 167 -3.69 -0.52 10.74
C THR A 167 -2.59 -1.26 9.98
N CYS A 168 -2.97 -2.29 9.22
CA CYS A 168 -2.15 -2.98 8.21
C CYS A 168 -2.98 -3.17 6.92
N THR A 169 -2.33 -3.15 5.76
CA THR A 169 -3.02 -3.25 4.47
C THR A 169 -2.38 -4.26 3.54
N VAL A 170 -3.21 -4.84 2.67
CA VAL A 170 -2.81 -5.29 1.34
C VAL A 170 -3.71 -4.52 0.38
N GLN A 171 -3.19 -4.05 -0.75
CA GLN A 171 -3.70 -2.92 -1.54
C GLN A 171 -5.01 -3.15 -2.38
N ILE A 172 -6.15 -2.48 -1.99
CA ILE A 172 -7.58 -2.36 -2.49
C ILE A 172 -8.56 -3.58 -2.49
N ALA A 173 -9.88 -3.36 -2.58
CA ALA A 173 -11.04 -4.29 -2.47
C ALA A 173 -11.59 -4.47 -1.04
N THR A 174 -12.15 -3.39 -0.48
CA THR A 174 -12.53 -3.30 0.93
C THR A 174 -13.54 -4.36 1.40
N ALA A 175 -14.67 -4.55 0.70
CA ALA A 175 -15.73 -5.45 1.17
C ALA A 175 -15.29 -6.92 1.18
N ILE A 176 -14.70 -7.38 0.07
CA ILE A 176 -14.22 -8.77 -0.10
C ILE A 176 -13.11 -9.10 0.90
N PHE A 177 -12.26 -8.11 1.23
CA PHE A 177 -11.10 -8.30 2.10
C PHE A 177 -11.32 -7.81 3.54
N ALA A 178 -12.52 -7.37 3.92
CA ALA A 178 -12.82 -6.83 5.25
C ALA A 178 -12.41 -7.81 6.36
N ASN A 179 -11.48 -7.40 7.22
CA ASN A 179 -10.79 -8.29 8.14
C ASN A 179 -10.37 -7.56 9.42
N SER A 180 -11.18 -6.64 9.94
CA SER A 180 -10.82 -5.87 11.12
C SER A 180 -11.99 -5.56 12.08
N PRO A 181 -12.68 -6.59 12.62
CA PRO A 181 -13.90 -6.40 13.41
C PRO A 181 -13.69 -6.15 14.91
N PHE A 182 -12.46 -6.20 15.41
CA PHE A 182 -12.15 -6.02 16.83
C PHE A 182 -11.39 -4.74 17.11
N LYS A 183 -11.64 -4.13 18.27
CA LYS A 183 -10.84 -3.05 18.86
C LYS A 183 -10.78 -3.31 20.36
N GLU A 184 -9.58 -3.27 20.93
CA GLU A 184 -9.36 -3.41 22.38
C GLU A 184 -10.07 -4.63 22.99
N GLY A 185 -10.02 -5.75 22.25
CA GLY A 185 -10.55 -7.04 22.66
C GLY A 185 -12.03 -7.28 22.42
N LYS A 186 -12.76 -6.33 21.82
CA LYS A 186 -14.22 -6.42 21.62
C LYS A 186 -14.64 -6.14 20.17
N PRO A 187 -15.80 -6.66 19.71
CA PRO A 187 -16.41 -6.23 18.46
C PRO A 187 -16.58 -4.71 18.42
N ASN A 188 -16.20 -4.09 17.31
CA ASN A 188 -16.15 -2.63 17.16
C ASN A 188 -17.31 -2.04 16.34
N GLY A 189 -18.21 -2.89 15.82
CA GLY A 189 -19.35 -2.49 14.99
C GLY A 189 -19.07 -2.35 13.49
N TYR A 190 -17.83 -2.59 13.04
CA TYR A 190 -17.42 -2.53 11.64
C TYR A 190 -16.90 -3.89 11.17
N LEU A 191 -17.03 -4.18 9.87
CA LEU A 191 -16.33 -5.30 9.23
C LEU A 191 -14.89 -4.91 8.86
N SER A 192 -14.70 -3.68 8.39
CA SER A 192 -13.39 -3.04 8.21
C SER A 192 -13.36 -1.71 8.96
N LEU A 193 -13.03 -1.76 10.25
CA LEU A 193 -12.64 -0.59 11.03
C LEU A 193 -11.48 0.17 10.37
N ARG A 194 -10.53 -0.54 9.74
CA ARG A 194 -9.45 0.09 8.98
C ARG A 194 -10.00 1.04 7.92
N SER A 195 -10.91 0.58 7.05
CA SER A 195 -11.51 1.44 6.04
C SER A 195 -12.25 2.61 6.68
N HIS A 196 -13.00 2.38 7.77
CA HIS A 196 -13.65 3.47 8.47
C HIS A 196 -12.65 4.55 8.97
N ILE A 197 -11.52 4.15 9.53
CA ILE A 197 -10.47 5.08 10.01
C ILE A 197 -10.00 6.06 8.93
N TRP A 198 -9.93 5.62 7.67
CA TRP A 198 -9.49 6.49 6.55
C TRP A 198 -10.48 7.63 6.22
N THR A 199 -11.73 7.62 6.70
CA THR A 199 -12.68 8.77 6.52
C THR A 199 -12.42 9.93 7.45
N ASP A 200 -11.65 9.70 8.52
CA ASP A 200 -11.43 10.69 9.57
C ASP A 200 -9.95 10.73 9.96
N THR A 201 -9.09 10.49 8.96
CA THR A 201 -7.63 10.61 9.05
C THR A 201 -7.20 12.03 8.68
N ASP A 202 -7.41 12.45 7.42
CA ASP A 202 -7.20 13.81 6.91
C ASP A 202 -7.86 13.92 5.53
N ASN A 203 -8.97 14.64 5.43
CA ASN A 203 -9.79 14.70 4.21
C ASN A 203 -9.16 15.51 3.08
N ASN A 204 -8.04 16.22 3.30
CA ASN A 204 -7.31 16.86 2.21
C ASN A 204 -6.52 15.84 1.38
N ARG A 205 -6.20 14.68 1.96
CA ARG A 205 -5.30 13.69 1.38
C ARG A 205 -5.90 12.29 1.28
N SER A 206 -7.14 12.08 1.71
CA SER A 206 -7.82 10.78 1.63
C SER A 206 -9.12 10.84 0.81
N GLY A 207 -9.70 9.68 0.52
CA GLY A 207 -11.00 9.55 -0.14
C GLY A 207 -10.94 9.10 -1.61
N MET A 208 -12.08 9.27 -2.29
CA MET A 208 -12.37 8.71 -3.61
C MET A 208 -11.93 9.60 -4.81
N LEU A 209 -11.41 10.80 -4.54
CA LEU A 209 -10.94 11.78 -5.54
C LEU A 209 -11.92 11.96 -6.74
N PRO A 210 -13.09 12.60 -6.53
CA PRO A 210 -14.13 12.70 -7.57
C PRO A 210 -13.64 13.35 -8.88
N PHE A 211 -12.67 14.27 -8.80
CA PHE A 211 -12.11 14.94 -9.97
C PHE A 211 -11.40 14.00 -10.97
N VAL A 212 -11.08 12.76 -10.57
CA VAL A 212 -10.49 11.73 -11.45
C VAL A 212 -11.47 11.30 -12.54
N PHE A 213 -12.77 11.49 -12.31
CA PHE A 213 -13.84 11.14 -13.24
C PHE A 213 -14.24 12.31 -14.16
N ASP A 214 -13.63 13.49 -14.01
CA ASP A 214 -13.88 14.63 -14.88
C ASP A 214 -13.18 14.42 -16.24
N ASP A 215 -13.76 14.92 -17.34
CA ASP A 215 -13.15 14.84 -18.68
C ASP A 215 -11.77 15.52 -18.77
N SER A 216 -11.49 16.44 -17.83
CA SER A 216 -10.21 17.15 -17.71
C SER A 216 -9.11 16.35 -17.03
N PHE A 217 -9.42 15.16 -16.49
CA PHE A 217 -8.44 14.40 -15.73
C PHE A 217 -7.27 13.93 -16.59
N GLY A 218 -6.07 14.16 -16.06
CA GLY A 218 -4.78 13.75 -16.61
C GLY A 218 -3.69 13.95 -15.58
N PHE A 219 -2.42 13.74 -15.98
CA PHE A 219 -1.29 13.91 -15.07
C PHE A 219 -1.21 15.33 -14.50
N GLU A 220 -1.43 16.36 -15.32
CA GLU A 220 -1.43 17.77 -14.88
C GLU A 220 -2.44 18.01 -13.76
N ARG A 221 -3.69 17.55 -13.94
CA ARG A 221 -4.74 17.70 -12.92
C ARG A 221 -4.39 16.99 -11.61
N TYR A 222 -3.71 15.84 -11.67
CA TYR A 222 -3.25 15.14 -10.47
C TYR A 222 -2.08 15.87 -9.79
N VAL A 223 -1.17 16.47 -10.57
CA VAL A 223 -0.09 17.31 -10.03
C VAL A 223 -0.67 18.54 -9.33
N ASP A 224 -1.62 19.24 -9.95
CA ASP A 224 -2.34 20.36 -9.31
C ASP A 224 -2.95 19.96 -7.97
N TYR A 225 -3.71 18.86 -7.95
CA TYR A 225 -4.26 18.30 -6.71
C TYR A 225 -3.18 18.05 -5.66
N ALA A 226 -2.09 17.38 -6.05
CA ALA A 226 -1.01 17.06 -5.13
C ALA A 226 -0.30 18.31 -4.61
N LEU A 227 -0.09 19.34 -5.44
CA LEU A 227 0.48 20.62 -5.02
C LEU A 227 -0.39 21.34 -3.98
N ASP A 228 -1.72 21.21 -4.08
CA ASP A 228 -2.67 21.80 -3.14
C ASP A 228 -2.79 21.01 -1.81
N VAL A 229 -2.38 19.73 -1.77
CA VAL A 229 -2.40 18.95 -0.52
C VAL A 229 -1.39 19.55 0.46
N PRO A 230 -1.81 19.93 1.70
CA PRO A 230 -0.90 20.45 2.70
C PRO A 230 0.24 19.47 2.95
N MET A 231 1.48 19.92 2.79
CA MET A 231 2.62 19.06 3.06
C MET A 231 2.75 18.78 4.56
N TYR A 232 3.23 17.59 4.93
CA TYR A 232 3.76 17.40 6.29
C TYR A 232 5.09 18.13 6.50
N PHE A 233 5.76 18.49 5.40
CA PHE A 233 7.08 19.13 5.35
C PHE A 233 6.94 20.38 4.47
N ASP A 234 7.04 21.58 5.04
CA ASP A 234 6.62 22.83 4.39
C ASP A 234 7.58 23.30 3.28
N PHE A 235 7.58 22.66 2.11
CA PHE A 235 8.72 22.66 1.19
C PHE A 235 8.54 23.49 -0.09
N MET A 236 7.32 23.53 -0.64
CA MET A 236 7.07 23.96 -2.03
C MET A 236 6.99 25.48 -2.27
N VAL A 237 7.41 26.33 -1.32
CA VAL A 237 7.43 27.81 -1.50
C VAL A 237 8.77 28.43 -1.08
N GLY A 238 9.80 27.63 -0.81
CA GLY A 238 11.07 28.14 -0.24
C GLY A 238 10.89 28.88 1.09
N LYS A 239 9.77 28.64 1.76
CA LYS A 239 9.40 29.21 3.06
C LYS A 239 9.45 28.16 4.16
N LEU A 240 10.35 27.19 4.06
CA LEU A 240 10.66 26.34 5.20
C LEU A 240 11.04 27.27 6.35
N PRO A 241 10.30 27.30 7.48
CA PRO A 241 10.73 28.08 8.65
C PRO A 241 12.12 27.63 9.13
N GLN A 242 12.50 26.40 8.77
CA GLN A 242 13.74 25.72 9.14
C GLN A 242 14.85 25.88 8.08
N ALA A 243 14.52 26.24 6.83
CA ALA A 243 15.48 26.44 5.74
C ALA A 243 14.96 27.44 4.67
N PRO A 244 14.90 28.74 5.01
CA PRO A 244 14.39 29.77 4.10
C PRO A 244 15.22 29.85 2.81
N GLY A 245 14.56 29.87 1.65
CA GLY A 245 15.18 30.04 0.34
C GLY A 245 15.60 28.75 -0.39
N GLU A 246 15.41 27.58 0.22
CA GLU A 246 15.67 26.30 -0.47
C GLU A 246 14.59 25.99 -1.52
N LEU A 247 15.01 25.43 -2.66
CA LEU A 247 14.12 25.03 -3.75
C LEU A 247 13.86 23.53 -3.72
N PRO A 248 12.70 23.08 -4.21
CA PRO A 248 12.35 21.70 -4.11
C PRO A 248 13.11 20.74 -5.02
N THR A 249 13.43 19.53 -4.55
CA THR A 249 14.03 18.46 -5.37
C THR A 249 13.00 17.36 -5.72
N LEU A 250 13.31 16.53 -6.72
CA LEU A 250 12.47 15.38 -7.08
C LEU A 250 12.30 14.36 -5.94
N ASN A 251 13.29 14.27 -5.04
CA ASN A 251 13.18 13.41 -3.86
C ASN A 251 12.11 13.93 -2.90
N ASP A 252 11.96 15.25 -2.78
CA ASP A 252 10.94 15.85 -1.92
C ASP A 252 9.55 15.76 -2.54
N TRP A 253 9.46 15.88 -3.87
CA TRP A 253 8.24 15.55 -4.60
C TRP A 253 7.82 14.10 -4.37
N GLU A 254 8.76 13.16 -4.45
CA GLU A 254 8.48 11.75 -4.14
C GLU A 254 8.02 11.56 -2.69
N ASN A 255 8.68 12.24 -1.74
CA ASN A 255 8.30 12.20 -0.34
C ASN A 255 6.88 12.74 -0.15
N HIS A 256 6.56 13.87 -0.79
CA HIS A 256 5.24 14.49 -0.73
C HIS A 256 4.13 13.58 -1.26
N LEU A 257 4.31 13.01 -2.46
CA LEU A 257 3.37 12.05 -3.03
C LEU A 257 3.14 10.85 -2.11
N THR A 258 4.16 10.45 -1.35
CA THR A 258 4.06 9.36 -0.38
C THR A 258 3.22 9.73 0.87
N THR A 259 2.93 11.02 1.08
CA THR A 259 2.05 11.53 2.14
C THR A 259 0.60 11.74 1.72
N ILE A 260 0.26 11.48 0.46
CA ILE A 260 -1.13 11.51 -0.03
C ILE A 260 -1.71 10.10 0.12
N PHE A 261 -2.94 9.94 0.60
CA PHE A 261 -3.52 8.64 0.95
C PHE A 261 -4.97 8.40 0.43
N PRO A 262 -5.27 8.63 -0.86
CA PRO A 262 -6.55 8.28 -1.45
C PRO A 262 -6.75 6.76 -1.50
N GLU A 263 -7.96 6.31 -1.87
CA GLU A 263 -8.26 4.87 -2.08
C GLU A 263 -7.47 4.27 -3.26
N VAL A 264 -7.14 5.09 -4.27
CA VAL A 264 -6.19 4.80 -5.35
C VAL A 264 -5.23 5.96 -5.46
N ARG A 265 -3.92 5.69 -5.33
CA ARG A 265 -2.88 6.71 -5.40
C ARG A 265 -2.09 6.60 -6.70
N LEU A 266 -1.87 7.73 -7.34
CA LEU A 266 -0.99 7.83 -8.49
C LEU A 266 0.38 8.32 -8.03
N LYS A 267 1.39 7.49 -8.28
CA LYS A 267 2.81 7.88 -8.32
C LYS A 267 3.29 7.65 -9.75
N ARG A 268 4.50 7.11 -9.90
CA ARG A 268 4.97 6.57 -11.18
C ARG A 268 4.24 5.28 -11.61
N TYR A 269 3.31 4.83 -10.78
CA TYR A 269 2.47 3.65 -10.91
C TYR A 269 1.20 3.90 -10.08
N LEU A 270 0.16 3.11 -10.32
CA LEU A 270 -1.07 3.14 -9.54
C LEU A 270 -0.95 2.22 -8.33
N GLU A 271 -1.24 2.74 -7.15
CA GLU A 271 -1.33 2.00 -5.90
C GLU A 271 -2.79 1.90 -5.51
N MET A 272 -3.27 0.67 -5.53
CA MET A 272 -4.54 0.27 -4.98
C MET A 272 -4.47 0.35 -3.43
N ARG A 273 -5.42 0.89 -2.65
CA ARG A 273 -5.19 1.09 -1.18
C ARG A 273 -6.31 0.65 -0.24
N GLY A 274 -7.48 0.26 -0.72
CA GLY A 274 -8.65 -0.08 0.10
C GLY A 274 -8.66 -1.37 0.96
N ALA A 275 -7.83 -2.41 0.73
CA ALA A 275 -8.00 -3.70 1.44
C ALA A 275 -7.25 -3.82 2.78
N ASP A 276 -7.83 -4.62 3.67
CA ASP A 276 -7.26 -4.95 4.97
C ASP A 276 -6.17 -6.02 4.83
N GLY A 277 -5.15 -5.95 5.69
CA GLY A 277 -4.19 -7.05 5.85
C GLY A 277 -4.87 -8.37 6.20
N GLY A 278 -4.30 -9.49 5.74
CA GLY A 278 -4.91 -10.81 5.88
C GLY A 278 -3.93 -11.97 5.71
N PRO A 279 -4.38 -13.22 5.89
CA PRO A 279 -3.52 -14.40 5.77
C PRO A 279 -2.93 -14.55 4.37
N TRP A 280 -1.86 -15.32 4.23
CA TRP A 280 -1.02 -15.37 3.03
C TRP A 280 -1.78 -15.61 1.71
N ARG A 281 -2.84 -16.44 1.75
CA ARG A 281 -3.66 -16.72 0.55
C ARG A 281 -4.32 -15.45 0.01
N ARG A 282 -4.76 -14.54 0.90
CA ARG A 282 -5.34 -13.25 0.51
C ARG A 282 -4.28 -12.25 0.04
N LEU A 283 -3.06 -12.32 0.60
CA LEU A 283 -1.94 -11.52 0.10
C LEU A 283 -1.65 -11.85 -1.38
N CYS A 284 -1.79 -13.11 -1.79
CA CYS A 284 -1.64 -13.50 -3.19
C CYS A 284 -2.93 -13.28 -4.03
N ALA A 285 -4.11 -13.44 -3.44
CA ALA A 285 -5.38 -13.29 -4.15
C ALA A 285 -5.65 -11.84 -4.57
N LEU A 286 -5.19 -10.87 -3.78
CA LEU A 286 -5.43 -9.47 -4.06
C LEU A 286 -4.77 -8.95 -5.34
N PRO A 287 -3.44 -9.07 -5.54
CA PRO A 287 -2.84 -8.68 -6.81
C PRO A 287 -3.45 -9.47 -7.97
N ALA A 288 -3.87 -10.73 -7.75
CA ALA A 288 -4.56 -11.51 -8.77
C ALA A 288 -5.90 -10.87 -9.19
N PHE A 289 -6.66 -10.37 -8.23
CA PHE A 289 -7.94 -9.70 -8.49
C PHE A 289 -7.77 -8.49 -9.40
N TRP A 290 -6.79 -7.62 -9.11
CA TRP A 290 -6.53 -6.42 -9.92
C TRP A 290 -5.85 -6.70 -11.24
N VAL A 291 -4.91 -7.64 -11.30
CA VAL A 291 -4.28 -8.03 -12.56
C VAL A 291 -5.33 -8.59 -13.52
N GLY A 292 -6.27 -9.40 -13.04
CA GLY A 292 -7.37 -9.92 -13.85
C GLY A 292 -8.30 -8.84 -14.41
N LEU A 293 -8.46 -7.71 -13.71
CA LEU A 293 -9.35 -6.62 -14.12
C LEU A 293 -8.66 -5.59 -15.00
N LEU A 294 -7.43 -5.20 -14.64
CA LEU A 294 -6.78 -4.02 -15.19
C LEU A 294 -5.78 -4.33 -16.29
N TYR A 295 -5.25 -5.56 -16.34
CA TYR A 295 -4.15 -5.94 -17.26
C TYR A 295 -4.67 -6.79 -18.43
N ASP A 296 -5.97 -6.79 -18.64
CA ASP A 296 -6.67 -7.37 -19.78
C ASP A 296 -7.62 -6.30 -20.35
N GLU A 297 -7.48 -5.98 -21.64
CA GLU A 297 -8.19 -4.87 -22.27
C GLU A 297 -9.72 -5.07 -22.26
N GLU A 298 -10.17 -6.32 -22.44
CA GLU A 298 -11.59 -6.65 -22.47
C GLU A 298 -12.22 -6.53 -21.08
N SER A 299 -11.54 -7.04 -20.04
CA SER A 299 -11.97 -6.87 -18.65
C SER A 299 -11.99 -5.40 -18.23
N LEU A 300 -10.95 -4.64 -18.60
CA LEU A 300 -10.84 -3.22 -18.28
C LEU A 300 -11.96 -2.41 -18.94
N GLN A 301 -12.23 -2.66 -20.22
CA GLN A 301 -13.32 -1.99 -20.93
C GLN A 301 -14.67 -2.37 -20.31
N SER A 302 -14.88 -3.64 -19.99
CA SER A 302 -16.13 -4.11 -19.35
C SER A 302 -16.39 -3.44 -18.00
N ILE A 303 -15.34 -3.26 -17.17
CA ILE A 303 -15.45 -2.51 -15.90
C ILE A 303 -15.70 -1.02 -16.16
N SER A 304 -15.04 -0.44 -17.17
CA SER A 304 -15.26 0.96 -17.54
C SER A 304 -16.71 1.20 -17.96
N ASP A 305 -17.29 0.29 -18.74
CA ASP A 305 -18.67 0.39 -19.22
C ASP A 305 -19.66 0.18 -18.06
N MET A 306 -19.43 -0.83 -17.21
CA MET A 306 -20.23 -1.13 -16.03
C MET A 306 -20.31 0.03 -15.03
N THR A 307 -19.22 0.81 -14.91
CA THR A 307 -19.11 1.91 -13.94
C THR A 307 -19.34 3.29 -14.55
N SER A 308 -19.64 3.35 -15.86
CA SER A 308 -19.71 4.60 -16.63
C SER A 308 -20.81 5.56 -16.19
N ASP A 309 -21.92 5.03 -15.67
CA ASP A 309 -23.08 5.81 -15.24
C ASP A 309 -23.13 6.01 -13.71
N TRP A 310 -22.10 5.59 -12.98
CA TRP A 310 -22.08 5.73 -11.52
C TRP A 310 -21.87 7.19 -11.14
N THR A 311 -22.64 7.69 -10.17
CA THR A 311 -22.45 9.04 -9.64
C THR A 311 -21.33 9.11 -8.59
N ASN A 312 -20.88 10.32 -8.25
CA ASN A 312 -19.94 10.52 -7.14
C ASN A 312 -20.55 10.05 -5.81
N GLU A 313 -21.84 10.30 -5.61
CA GLU A 313 -22.59 9.88 -4.42
C GLU A 313 -22.68 8.36 -4.33
N GLU A 314 -22.94 7.68 -5.46
CA GLU A 314 -22.96 6.23 -5.54
C GLU A 314 -21.60 5.61 -5.19
N ARG A 315 -20.51 6.15 -5.76
CA ARG A 315 -19.14 5.73 -5.44
C ARG A 315 -18.80 5.91 -3.96
N GLU A 316 -19.15 7.04 -3.37
CA GLU A 316 -18.93 7.29 -1.94
C GLU A 316 -19.84 6.42 -1.05
N MET A 317 -21.06 6.13 -1.50
CA MET A 317 -22.02 5.30 -0.77
C MET A 317 -21.56 3.84 -0.71
N LEU A 318 -20.99 3.29 -1.79
CA LEU A 318 -20.41 1.95 -1.84
C LEU A 318 -19.33 1.71 -0.77
N ARG A 319 -18.72 2.79 -0.26
CA ARG A 319 -17.77 2.75 0.85
C ARG A 319 -18.42 2.48 2.21
N ARG A 320 -19.73 2.75 2.33
CA ARG A 320 -20.46 2.82 3.62
C ARG A 320 -21.60 1.82 3.73
N LYS A 321 -22.22 1.40 2.62
CA LYS A 321 -23.42 0.55 2.64
C LYS A 321 -23.36 -0.56 1.57
N THR A 322 -24.16 -1.59 1.80
CA THR A 322 -24.23 -2.82 1.00
C THR A 322 -25.36 -2.89 -0.04
N PRO A 323 -26.51 -2.17 0.07
CA PRO A 323 -27.44 -2.05 -1.05
C PRO A 323 -26.88 -1.12 -2.12
N PHE A 324 -26.99 -1.48 -3.38
CA PHE A 324 -26.57 -0.67 -4.51
C PHE A 324 -27.61 -0.73 -5.62
N ARG A 325 -28.25 0.40 -5.91
CA ARG A 325 -29.39 0.50 -6.83
C ARG A 325 -30.46 -0.54 -6.48
N ASP A 326 -30.90 -1.33 -7.46
CA ASP A 326 -31.96 -2.35 -7.31
C ASP A 326 -31.45 -3.71 -6.78
N GLY A 327 -30.15 -3.81 -6.44
CA GLY A 327 -29.52 -5.06 -6.00
C GLY A 327 -28.59 -4.88 -4.80
N TYR A 328 -27.73 -5.88 -4.61
CA TYR A 328 -26.71 -5.88 -3.56
C TYR A 328 -25.32 -5.77 -4.16
N VAL A 329 -24.39 -5.17 -3.39
CA VAL A 329 -22.96 -5.12 -3.76
C VAL A 329 -22.39 -6.51 -4.02
N ARG A 330 -22.99 -7.57 -3.48
CA ARG A 330 -22.62 -8.96 -3.75
C ARG A 330 -22.82 -9.34 -5.22
N ASP A 331 -23.95 -8.98 -5.82
CA ASP A 331 -24.27 -9.36 -7.20
C ASP A 331 -23.25 -8.74 -8.16
N LEU A 332 -22.93 -7.47 -7.92
CA LEU A 332 -21.86 -6.75 -8.58
C LEU A 332 -20.49 -7.41 -8.35
N ALA A 333 -20.20 -7.87 -7.13
CA ALA A 333 -18.94 -8.54 -6.82
C ALA A 333 -18.80 -9.90 -7.55
N GLU A 334 -19.90 -10.63 -7.77
CA GLU A 334 -19.91 -11.87 -8.57
C GLU A 334 -19.54 -11.59 -10.03
N GLU A 335 -20.11 -10.54 -10.62
CA GLU A 335 -19.81 -10.12 -12.00
C GLU A 335 -18.35 -9.64 -12.15
N ILE A 336 -17.89 -8.76 -11.25
CA ILE A 336 -16.50 -8.27 -11.25
C ILE A 336 -15.51 -9.42 -11.06
N LEU A 337 -15.80 -10.38 -10.17
CA LEU A 337 -14.94 -11.54 -9.99
C LEU A 337 -14.86 -12.36 -11.28
N GLN A 338 -15.96 -12.52 -12.01
CA GLN A 338 -15.95 -13.24 -13.27
C GLN A 338 -15.08 -12.53 -14.33
N LEU A 339 -15.16 -11.19 -14.41
CA LEU A 339 -14.28 -10.40 -15.28
C LEU A 339 -12.81 -10.59 -14.88
N SER A 340 -12.50 -10.57 -13.58
CA SER A 340 -11.15 -10.81 -13.09
C SER A 340 -10.62 -12.19 -13.48
N LYS A 341 -11.43 -13.25 -13.30
CA LYS A 341 -11.09 -14.61 -13.73
C LYS A 341 -10.83 -14.68 -15.23
N ASN A 342 -11.69 -14.06 -16.05
CA ASN A 342 -11.55 -14.06 -17.50
C ASN A 342 -10.25 -13.39 -17.95
N GLY A 343 -9.88 -12.24 -17.35
CA GLY A 343 -8.62 -11.58 -17.67
C GLY A 343 -7.39 -12.40 -17.26
N LEU A 344 -7.44 -13.11 -16.12
CA LEU A 344 -6.39 -14.04 -15.74
C LEU A 344 -6.30 -15.28 -16.65
N GLU A 345 -7.43 -15.81 -17.14
CA GLU A 345 -7.42 -16.88 -18.15
C GLU A 345 -6.78 -16.39 -19.46
N ARG A 346 -7.18 -15.21 -19.96
CA ARG A 346 -6.64 -14.61 -21.20
C ARG A 346 -5.15 -14.31 -21.11
N ARG A 347 -4.64 -13.95 -19.93
CA ARG A 347 -3.18 -13.83 -19.69
C ARG A 347 -2.41 -15.14 -19.89
N GLY A 348 -3.05 -16.30 -19.81
CA GLY A 348 -2.46 -17.60 -20.17
C GLY A 348 -1.45 -18.18 -19.18
N TYR A 349 -1.19 -17.52 -18.05
CA TYR A 349 -0.23 -17.98 -17.03
C TYR A 349 -0.81 -18.98 -16.01
N LYS A 350 -2.08 -19.39 -16.15
CA LYS A 350 -2.78 -20.30 -15.22
C LYS A 350 -2.87 -19.73 -13.79
N GLU A 351 -3.22 -18.45 -13.68
CA GLU A 351 -3.19 -17.70 -12.42
C GLU A 351 -4.56 -17.61 -11.71
N VAL A 352 -5.65 -18.05 -12.35
CA VAL A 352 -7.02 -18.01 -11.80
C VAL A 352 -7.14 -18.68 -10.43
N GLY A 353 -6.31 -19.69 -10.15
CA GLY A 353 -6.27 -20.37 -8.87
C GLY A 353 -5.99 -19.46 -7.66
N PHE A 354 -5.39 -18.28 -7.87
CA PHE A 354 -5.17 -17.32 -6.79
C PHE A 354 -6.47 -16.64 -6.32
N LEU A 355 -7.54 -16.65 -7.13
CA LEU A 355 -8.82 -16.02 -6.79
C LEU A 355 -9.75 -16.91 -5.93
N ARG A 356 -9.34 -18.13 -5.55
CA ARG A 356 -10.19 -19.06 -4.78
C ARG A 356 -10.68 -18.49 -3.44
N GLU A 357 -9.85 -17.71 -2.75
CA GLU A 357 -10.26 -17.08 -1.49
C GLU A 357 -11.33 -16.01 -1.70
N VAL A 358 -11.19 -15.23 -2.77
CA VAL A 358 -12.14 -14.18 -3.15
C VAL A 358 -13.46 -14.81 -3.58
N ASP A 359 -13.40 -15.87 -4.38
CA ASP A 359 -14.54 -16.69 -4.79
C ASP A 359 -15.31 -17.24 -3.58
N ALA A 360 -14.61 -17.83 -2.62
CA ALA A 360 -15.24 -18.35 -1.40
C ALA A 360 -15.95 -17.26 -0.57
N VAL A 361 -15.40 -16.05 -0.51
CA VAL A 361 -16.05 -14.91 0.19
C VAL A 361 -17.32 -14.50 -0.56
N ILE A 362 -17.22 -14.28 -1.86
CA ILE A 362 -18.35 -13.81 -2.67
C ILE A 362 -19.47 -14.87 -2.69
N SER A 363 -19.16 -16.13 -2.98
CA SER A 363 -20.17 -17.20 -3.06
C SER A 363 -20.86 -17.49 -1.72
N SER A 364 -20.15 -17.33 -0.60
CA SER A 364 -20.78 -17.46 0.72
C SER A 364 -21.53 -16.20 1.15
N GLY A 365 -21.16 -15.03 0.63
CA GLY A 365 -21.61 -13.73 1.13
C GLY A 365 -21.10 -13.44 2.55
N VAL A 366 -20.12 -14.20 3.05
CA VAL A 366 -19.58 -14.05 4.41
C VAL A 366 -18.13 -13.58 4.32
N THR A 367 -17.93 -12.33 4.72
CA THR A 367 -16.61 -11.69 4.78
C THR A 367 -15.71 -12.36 5.82
N PRO A 368 -14.39 -12.18 5.71
CA PRO A 368 -13.47 -12.64 6.75
C PRO A 368 -13.79 -12.09 8.14
N ALA A 369 -14.15 -10.82 8.24
CA ALA A 369 -14.56 -10.19 9.49
C ALA A 369 -15.78 -10.87 10.12
N GLU A 370 -16.79 -11.22 9.33
CA GLU A 370 -17.96 -11.97 9.83
C GLU A 370 -17.59 -13.37 10.31
N ARG A 371 -16.65 -14.06 9.63
CA ARG A 371 -16.12 -15.35 10.11
C ARG A 371 -15.44 -15.19 11.48
N LEU A 372 -14.62 -14.16 11.66
CA LEU A 372 -13.97 -13.87 12.94
C LEU A 372 -14.99 -13.52 14.04
N LEU A 373 -16.01 -12.73 13.73
CA LEU A 373 -17.11 -12.41 14.67
C LEU A 373 -17.86 -13.68 15.09
N ASN A 374 -18.16 -14.57 14.15
CA ASN A 374 -18.78 -15.86 14.46
C ASN A 374 -17.89 -16.73 15.35
N LEU A 375 -16.58 -16.81 15.07
CA LEU A 375 -15.62 -17.51 15.94
C LEU A 375 -15.56 -16.90 17.33
N TYR A 376 -15.57 -15.57 17.43
CA TYR A 376 -15.59 -14.83 18.69
C TYR A 376 -16.80 -15.18 19.55
N GLU A 377 -18.00 -15.15 18.99
CA GLU A 377 -19.24 -15.46 19.72
C GLU A 377 -19.37 -16.95 20.07
N THR A 378 -18.80 -17.84 19.24
CA THR A 378 -18.93 -19.29 19.41
C THR A 378 -17.70 -19.91 20.08
N LYS A 379 -16.68 -20.26 19.29
CA LYS A 379 -15.53 -21.06 19.71
C LYS A 379 -14.61 -20.34 20.70
N TRP A 380 -14.48 -19.03 20.59
CA TRP A 380 -13.54 -18.26 21.40
C TRP A 380 -14.13 -17.71 22.69
N GLN A 381 -15.42 -17.95 22.94
CA GLN A 381 -16.11 -17.57 24.17
C GLN A 381 -15.93 -16.08 24.49
N ARG A 382 -16.09 -15.23 23.46
CA ARG A 382 -15.95 -13.77 23.54
C ARG A 382 -14.57 -13.30 24.03
N ARG A 383 -13.52 -14.01 23.63
CA ARG A 383 -12.12 -13.61 23.82
C ARG A 383 -11.46 -13.43 22.47
N VAL A 384 -10.69 -12.35 22.33
CA VAL A 384 -9.98 -12.05 21.08
C VAL A 384 -8.68 -12.86 20.94
N ASP A 385 -8.09 -13.30 22.04
CA ASP A 385 -6.74 -13.91 22.08
C ASP A 385 -6.52 -15.07 21.07
N PRO A 386 -7.52 -15.94 20.79
CA PRO A 386 -7.35 -16.97 19.77
C PRO A 386 -7.09 -16.44 18.34
N VAL A 387 -7.42 -15.16 18.05
CA VAL A 387 -7.10 -14.55 16.75
C VAL A 387 -5.59 -14.55 16.45
N PHE A 388 -4.76 -14.48 17.50
CA PHE A 388 -3.30 -14.53 17.38
C PHE A 388 -2.76 -15.91 17.00
N GLN A 389 -3.61 -16.94 17.03
CA GLN A 389 -3.31 -18.27 16.50
C GLN A 389 -4.01 -18.47 15.15
N GLU A 390 -5.27 -18.04 15.02
CA GLU A 390 -6.08 -18.19 13.80
C GLU A 390 -5.47 -17.47 12.59
N LEU A 391 -4.91 -16.27 12.81
CA LEU A 391 -4.35 -15.42 11.75
C LEU A 391 -2.81 -15.28 11.84
N LEU A 392 -2.16 -16.20 12.54
CA LEU A 392 -0.70 -16.31 12.59
C LEU A 392 -0.17 -16.74 11.21
N TYR A 393 0.88 -16.07 10.70
CA TYR A 393 1.54 -16.45 9.45
C TYR A 393 2.34 -17.74 9.52
#